data_AF-A0AAV6CQC5-F1
#
_entry.id   AF-A0AAV6CQC5-F1
#
_cell.length_a   1.000
_cell.length_b   1.000
_cell.length_c   1.000
_cell.angle_alpha   90.00
_cell.angle_beta   90.00
_cell.angle_gamma   90.00
#
_symmetry.space_group_name_H-M   'P 1'
#
loop_
_entity.id
_entity.type
_entity.pdbx_description
1 polymer ?
#
loop_
_entity_poly.entity_id
_entity_poly.type
_entity_poly.pdbx_seq_one_letter_code
_entity_poly.pdbx_strand_id
1 'polypeptide(L)'
;MTRAQRILPDSLPIAIALGNVLLELGEWNEAENQAARIEAQDPQSPQAMTIRAGALLGRGKLHEALAIVKAKVAERENITQAIKDLGG
;
A
#
# COMPACT_ATOMS: atom_id res chain seq x y z
N MET A 1 36.51 4.27 14.49
CA MET A 1 35.65 3.68 13.45
C MET A 1 34.21 3.83 13.91
N THR A 2 33.59 4.90 13.44
CA THR A 2 32.35 5.45 14.01
C THR A 2 31.17 4.72 13.43
N ARG A 3 30.46 3.96 14.29
CA ARG A 3 29.00 3.77 14.28
C ARG A 3 28.32 4.05 12.93
N ALA A 4 28.61 3.23 11.93
CA ALA A 4 27.66 2.93 10.86
C ALA A 4 26.55 2.08 11.49
N GLN A 5 25.80 2.71 12.39
CA GLN A 5 24.56 2.18 12.92
C GLN A 5 23.70 1.89 11.69
N ARG A 6 23.38 0.61 11.51
CA ARG A 6 22.15 0.09 10.91
C ARG A 6 21.26 1.25 10.45
N ILE A 7 21.37 1.62 9.19
CA ILE A 7 20.34 2.42 8.52
C ILE A 7 19.05 1.67 8.81
N LEU A 8 18.19 2.22 9.66
CA LEU A 8 16.93 1.59 10.05
C LEU A 8 16.18 1.22 8.76
N PRO A 9 16.05 -0.08 8.41
CA PRO A 9 15.21 -0.50 7.30
C PRO A 9 13.71 -0.32 7.63
N ASP A 10 13.40 0.10 8.87
CA ASP A 10 12.05 0.15 9.45
C ASP A 10 11.40 1.54 9.44
N SER A 11 11.90 2.49 8.64
CA SER A 11 11.20 3.77 8.47
C SER A 11 10.11 3.63 7.40
N LEU A 12 8.84 3.73 7.81
CA LEU A 12 7.68 3.64 6.91
C LEU A 12 7.80 4.57 5.67
N PRO A 13 8.24 5.85 5.77
CA PRO A 13 8.53 6.68 4.60
C PRO A 13 9.54 6.10 3.62
N ILE A 14 10.63 5.49 4.11
CA ILE A 14 11.64 4.87 3.25
C ILE A 14 11.06 3.62 2.58
N ALA A 15 10.25 2.85 3.32
CA ALA A 15 9.59 1.69 2.78
C ALA A 15 8.63 2.04 1.63
N ILE A 16 7.88 3.15 1.77
CA ILE A 16 7.00 3.68 0.72
C ILE A 16 7.80 4.15 -0.49
N ALA A 17 8.86 4.93 -0.28
CA ALA A 17 9.69 5.43 -1.36
C ALA A 17 10.30 4.28 -2.18
N LEU A 18 10.78 3.22 -1.51
CA LEU A 18 11.29 2.02 -2.17
C LEU A 18 10.20 1.34 -3.01
N GLY A 19 8.98 1.18 -2.47
CA GLY A 19 7.88 0.58 -3.21
C GLY A 19 7.54 1.34 -4.49
N ASN A 20 7.55 2.67 -4.45
CA ASN A 20 7.32 3.50 -5.63
C ASN A 20 8.44 3.33 -6.68
N VAL A 21 9.71 3.32 -6.26
CA VAL A 21 10.84 3.08 -7.16
C VAL A 21 10.75 1.70 -7.82
N LEU A 22 10.36 0.66 -7.07
CA LEU A 22 10.18 -0.68 -7.62
C LEU A 22 9.07 -0.73 -8.69
N LEU A 23 7.99 0.03 -8.52
CA LEU A 23 6.97 0.18 -9.55
C LEU A 23 7.50 0.86 -10.82
N GLU A 24 8.28 1.94 -10.67
CA GLU A 24 8.85 2.64 -11.82
C GLU A 24 9.87 1.77 -12.59
N LEU A 25 10.58 0.90 -11.88
CA LEU A 25 11.52 -0.06 -12.47
C LEU A 25 10.85 -1.29 -13.11
N GLY A 26 9.57 -1.51 -12.82
CA GLY A 26 8.86 -2.71 -13.27
C GLY A 26 9.14 -3.98 -12.47
N GLU A 27 9.72 -3.83 -11.28
CA GLU A 27 10.01 -4.93 -10.35
C GLU A 27 8.76 -5.27 -9.53
N TRP A 28 7.78 -5.86 -10.21
CA TRP A 28 6.42 -5.98 -9.68
C TRP A 28 6.32 -6.90 -8.46
N ASN A 29 7.09 -7.99 -8.41
CA ASN A 29 7.03 -8.93 -7.29
C ASN A 29 7.65 -8.29 -6.03
N GLU A 30 8.73 -7.55 -6.20
CA GLU A 30 9.43 -6.80 -5.18
C GLU A 30 8.55 -5.67 -4.65
N ALA A 31 7.85 -4.96 -5.54
CA ALA A 31 6.88 -3.93 -5.16
C ALA A 31 5.73 -4.52 -4.32
N GLU A 32 5.20 -5.69 -4.70
CA GLU A 32 4.15 -6.38 -3.93
C GLU A 32 4.67 -6.84 -2.55
N ASN A 33 5.88 -7.40 -2.48
CA ASN A 33 6.52 -7.75 -1.21
C ASN A 33 6.75 -6.51 -0.33
N GLN A 34 7.11 -5.39 -0.94
CA GLN A 34 7.33 -4.14 -0.24
C GLN A 34 6.02 -3.56 0.29
N ALA A 35 4.93 -3.64 -0.48
CA ALA A 35 3.59 -3.29 0.00
C ALA A 35 3.20 -4.10 1.24
N ALA A 36 3.43 -5.43 1.23
CA ALA A 36 3.12 -6.28 2.39
C ALA A 36 3.91 -5.87 3.66
N ARG A 37 5.14 -5.38 3.52
CA ARG A 37 5.93 -4.84 4.64
C ARG A 37 5.35 -3.54 5.18
N ILE A 38 4.87 -2.66 4.30
CA ILE A 38 4.20 -1.41 4.69
C ILE A 38 2.88 -1.75 5.42
N GLU A 39 2.10 -2.70 4.91
CA GLU A 39 0.85 -3.18 5.55
C GLU A 39 1.10 -3.80 6.94
N ALA A 40 2.23 -4.50 7.13
CA ALA A 40 2.59 -5.07 8.43
C ALA A 40 2.85 -3.99 9.50
N GLN A 41 3.24 -2.77 9.09
CA GLN A 41 3.45 -1.64 9.98
C GLN A 41 2.19 -0.76 10.11
N ASP A 42 1.48 -0.54 9.00
CA ASP A 42 0.22 0.19 8.92
C ASP A 42 -0.78 -0.58 8.04
N PRO A 43 -1.65 -1.42 8.65
CA PRO A 43 -2.61 -2.26 7.92
C PRO A 43 -3.63 -1.49 7.08
N GLN A 44 -3.81 -0.19 7.33
CA GLN A 44 -4.76 0.64 6.59
C GLN A 44 -4.06 1.63 5.64
N SER A 45 -2.73 1.53 5.51
CA SER A 45 -1.90 2.40 4.68
C SER A 45 -2.43 2.51 3.26
N PRO A 46 -2.89 3.71 2.83
CA PRO A 46 -3.25 3.95 1.44
C PRO A 46 -2.07 3.71 0.49
N GLN A 47 -0.85 4.03 0.92
CA GLN A 47 0.35 3.91 0.10
C GLN A 47 0.67 2.43 -0.19
N ALA A 48 0.57 1.55 0.81
CA ALA A 48 0.77 0.12 0.59
C ALA A 48 -0.19 -0.45 -0.45
N MET A 49 -1.47 -0.06 -0.35
CA MET A 49 -2.50 -0.51 -1.28
C MET A 49 -2.28 0.03 -2.69
N THR A 50 -1.85 1.30 -2.84
CA THR A 50 -1.46 1.86 -4.13
C THR A 50 -0.28 1.10 -4.74
N ILE A 51 0.74 0.80 -3.95
CA ILE A 51 1.92 0.06 -4.41
C ILE A 51 1.51 -1.35 -4.87
N ARG A 52 0.71 -2.06 -4.07
CA ARG A 52 0.21 -3.40 -4.41
C ARG A 52 -0.68 -3.40 -5.66
N ALA A 53 -1.59 -2.45 -5.78
CA ALA A 53 -2.44 -2.33 -6.95
C ALA A 53 -1.61 -2.03 -8.21
N GLY A 54 -0.62 -1.14 -8.13
CA GLY A 54 0.32 -0.86 -9.21
C GLY A 54 1.11 -2.10 -9.64
N ALA A 55 1.61 -2.88 -8.68
CA ALA A 55 2.33 -4.12 -8.95
C ALA A 55 1.45 -5.16 -9.68
N LEU A 56 0.20 -5.33 -9.23
CA LEU A 56 -0.77 -6.23 -9.87
C LEU A 56 -1.10 -5.78 -11.30
N LEU A 57 -1.25 -4.47 -11.53
CA LEU A 57 -1.46 -3.92 -12.86
C LEU A 57 -0.27 -4.20 -13.79
N GLY A 58 0.96 -3.98 -13.31
CA GLY A 58 2.18 -4.27 -14.07
C GLY A 58 2.32 -5.75 -14.45
N ARG A 59 1.72 -6.65 -13.67
CA ARG A 59 1.64 -8.10 -13.94
C ARG A 59 0.44 -8.51 -14.80
N GLY A 60 -0.39 -7.57 -15.26
CA GLY A 60 -1.61 -7.85 -16.02
C GLY A 60 -2.78 -8.40 -15.19
N LYS A 61 -2.67 -8.41 -13.85
CA LYS A 61 -3.68 -8.91 -12.92
C LYS A 61 -4.74 -7.85 -12.61
N LEU A 62 -5.40 -7.36 -13.66
CA LEU A 62 -6.36 -6.25 -13.61
C LEU A 62 -7.52 -6.46 -12.63
N HIS A 63 -8.06 -7.69 -12.57
CA HIS A 63 -9.18 -8.00 -11.67
C HIS A 63 -8.78 -7.96 -10.19
N GLU A 64 -7.58 -8.45 -9.85
CA GLU A 64 -7.05 -8.41 -8.48
C GLU A 64 -6.78 -6.95 -8.06
N ALA A 65 -6.17 -6.15 -8.94
CA ALA A 65 -5.95 -4.73 -8.69
C ALA A 65 -7.26 -3.96 -8.46
N LEU A 66 -8.29 -4.23 -9.28
CA LEU A 66 -9.60 -3.60 -9.15
C LEU A 66 -10.30 -3.99 -7.84
N ALA A 67 -10.16 -5.23 -7.39
CA ALA A 67 -10.75 -5.69 -6.14
C ALA A 67 -10.20 -4.93 -4.93
N ILE A 68 -8.88 -4.65 -4.90
CA ILE A 68 -8.25 -3.86 -3.84
C ILE A 68 -8.85 -2.45 -3.76
N VAL A 69 -8.98 -1.79 -4.91
CA VAL A 69 -9.52 -0.42 -4.96
C VAL A 69 -11.00 -0.39 -4.56
N LYS A 70 -11.80 -1.35 -5.04
CA LYS A 70 -13.24 -1.42 -4.74
C LYS A 70 -13.54 -1.68 -3.27
N ALA A 71 -12.81 -2.59 -2.63
CA ALA A 71 -13.00 -2.90 -1.21
C ALA A 71 -12.86 -1.63 -0.33
N LYS A 72 -11.92 -0.75 -0.66
CA LYS A 72 -11.68 0.49 0.08
C LYS A 72 -12.71 1.58 -0.16
N VAL A 73 -13.21 1.69 -1.39
CA VAL A 73 -14.31 2.62 -1.70
C VAL A 73 -15.56 2.20 -0.92
N ALA A 74 -15.89 0.90 -0.92
CA ALA A 74 -17.03 0.37 -0.18
C ALA A 74 -16.91 0.61 1.34
N GLU A 75 -15.72 0.43 1.92
CA GLU A 75 -15.48 0.72 3.35
C GLU A 75 -15.72 2.20 3.69
N ARG A 76 -15.22 3.13 2.86
CA ARG A 76 -15.44 4.57 3.05
C ARG A 76 -16.90 4.98 2.89
N GLU A 77 -17.57 4.44 1.89
CA GLU A 77 -19.00 4.69 1.65
C GLU A 77 -19.83 4.20 2.83
N ASN A 78 -19.51 3.02 3.37
CA ASN A 78 -20.23 2.45 4.51
C ASN A 78 -20.04 3.30 5.79
N ILE A 79 -18.81 3.78 6.05
CA ILE A 79 -18.54 4.70 7.17
C ILE A 79 -19.31 6.02 7.00
N THR A 80 -19.34 6.57 5.79
CA THR A 80 -20.04 7.83 5.51
C THR A 80 -21.55 7.70 5.71
N GLN A 81 -22.12 6.57 5.27
CA GLN A 81 -23.53 6.26 5.46
C GLN A 81 -23.86 6.07 6.95
N ALA A 82 -23.04 5.32 7.69
CA ALA A 82 -23.22 5.11 9.13
C ALA A 82 -23.17 6.43 9.93
N ILE A 83 -22.29 7.37 9.59
CA ILE A 83 -22.23 8.69 10.24
C ILE A 83 -23.50 9.51 9.93
N LYS A 84 -24.01 9.42 8.69
CA LYS A 84 -25.24 10.13 8.29
C LYS A 84 -26.46 9.60 9.03
N ASP A 85 -26.54 8.28 9.22
CA ASP A 85 -27.66 7.62 9.90
C ASP A 85 -27.65 7.83 11.43
N LEU A 86 -26.49 8.15 12.02
CA LEU A 86 -26.36 8.50 13.46
C LEU A 86 -26.58 9.98 13.76
N GLY A 87 -26.55 10.86 12.75
CA GLY A 87 -26.71 12.31 12.90
C GLY A 87 -28.08 12.86 12.50
N GLY A 88 -29.00 12.00 12.07
CA GLY A 88 -30.36 12.34 11.63
C GLY A 88 -31.44 12.07 12.67
#